data_AF-A0A3C0DS49-F1
#
_entry.id   AF-A0A3C0DS49-F1
#
_cell.length_a   1.000
_cell.length_b   1.000
_cell.length_c   1.000
_cell.angle_alpha   90.00
_cell.angle_beta   90.00
_cell.angle_gamma   90.00
#
_symmetry.space_group_name_H-M   'P 1'
#
loop_
_entity.id
_entity.type
_entity.pdbx_description
1 polymer ?
#
loop_
_entity_poly.entity_id
_entity_poly.type
_entity_poly.pdbx_seq_one_letter_code
_entity_poly.pdbx_strand_id
1 'polypeptide(L)'
;MPKHTVFNIFFTIEVCAFAVGFAKCVAFAKPLQWHDQGHYREARLNQPLGQDPGLSLLPAEVTGVAFTNRLARARMVNANLLNGSGVAAGDVDGDGLCDLYL
;
A
#
# COMPACT_ATOMS: atom_id res chain seq x y z
N MET A 1 48.58 -1.29 -36.25
CA MET A 1 47.59 -0.39 -35.63
C MET A 1 46.37 -1.22 -35.15
N PRO A 2 46.29 -1.61 -33.86
CA PRO A 2 45.14 -2.36 -33.32
C PRO A 2 44.42 -1.62 -32.16
N LYS A 3 44.50 -0.28 -32.11
CA LYS A 3 44.02 0.50 -30.95
C LYS A 3 42.50 0.79 -30.95
N HIS A 4 41.82 0.68 -32.09
CA HIS A 4 40.40 1.05 -32.21
C HIS A 4 39.43 -0.09 -31.82
N THR A 5 39.82 -1.35 -32.03
CA THR A 5 38.96 -2.51 -31.72
C THR A 5 38.79 -2.71 -30.21
N VAL A 6 39.85 -2.45 -29.44
CA VAL A 6 39.83 -2.58 -27.97
C VAL A 6 38.99 -1.48 -27.34
N PHE A 7 39.07 -0.24 -27.83
CA PHE A 7 38.29 0.90 -27.34
C PHE A 7 36.77 0.71 -27.54
N ASN A 8 36.36 0.12 -28.65
CA ASN A 8 34.94 -0.13 -28.97
C ASN A 8 34.32 -1.22 -28.08
N ILE A 9 35.13 -2.20 -27.66
CA ILE A 9 34.70 -3.27 -26.74
C ILE A 9 34.50 -2.72 -25.32
N PHE A 10 35.41 -1.87 -24.84
CA PHE A 10 35.27 -1.24 -23.52
C PHE A 10 34.05 -0.31 -23.44
N PHE A 11 33.80 0.49 -24.47
CA PHE A 11 32.62 1.37 -24.53
C PHE A 11 31.29 0.58 -24.59
N THR A 12 31.29 -0.59 -25.24
CA THR A 12 30.10 -1.45 -25.32
C THR A 12 29.78 -2.11 -23.97
N ILE A 13 30.81 -2.53 -23.21
CA ILE A 13 30.63 -3.15 -21.89
C ILE A 13 30.10 -2.14 -20.86
N GLU A 14 30.53 -0.88 -20.92
CA GLU A 14 30.12 0.18 -20.00
C GLU A 14 28.64 0.60 -20.20
N VAL A 15 28.17 0.64 -21.45
CA VAL A 15 26.75 0.89 -21.78
C VAL A 15 25.85 -0.25 -21.30
N CYS A 16 26.29 -1.51 -21.40
CA CYS A 16 25.55 -2.66 -20.86
C CYS A 16 25.46 -2.64 -19.33
N ALA A 17 26.53 -2.23 -18.62
CA ALA A 17 26.53 -2.12 -17.17
C ALA A 17 25.57 -1.02 -16.66
N PHE A 18 25.45 0.09 -17.40
CA PHE A 18 24.52 1.18 -17.08
C PHE A 18 23.04 0.78 -17.29
N ALA A 19 22.74 -0.04 -18.31
CA ALA A 19 21.39 -0.54 -18.57
C ALA A 19 20.90 -1.54 -17.49
N VAL A 20 21.80 -2.31 -16.89
CA VAL A 20 21.47 -3.28 -15.84
C VAL A 20 21.28 -2.60 -14.47
N GLY A 21 21.98 -1.49 -14.20
CA GLY A 21 21.86 -0.74 -12.94
C GLY A 21 20.51 -0.02 -12.73
N PHE A 22 19.78 0.26 -13.81
CA PHE A 22 18.45 0.88 -13.76
C PHE A 22 17.28 -0.13 -13.79
N ALA A 23 17.56 -1.42 -13.96
CA ALA A 23 16.59 -2.48 -13.74
C ALA A 23 16.36 -2.70 -12.22
N LYS A 24 16.10 -1.61 -11.49
CA LYS A 24 15.53 -1.72 -10.15
C LYS A 24 14.21 -2.47 -10.29
N CYS A 25 14.19 -3.62 -9.61
CA CYS A 25 13.08 -4.55 -9.45
C CYS A 25 11.72 -3.84 -9.56
N VAL A 26 11.07 -3.94 -10.72
CA VAL A 26 9.65 -3.65 -10.82
C VAL A 26 8.96 -4.80 -10.09
N ALA A 27 8.70 -4.62 -8.80
CA ALA A 27 7.93 -5.56 -8.02
C ALA A 27 6.50 -5.55 -8.56
N PHE A 28 6.17 -6.51 -9.43
CA PHE A 28 4.80 -6.73 -9.84
C PHE A 28 4.01 -7.21 -8.62
N ALA A 29 3.04 -6.40 -8.18
CA ALA A 29 2.07 -6.85 -7.20
C ALA A 29 1.36 -8.09 -7.76
N LYS A 30 1.28 -9.16 -6.96
CA LYS A 30 0.46 -10.32 -7.33
C LYS A 30 -0.98 -9.84 -7.61
N PRO A 31 -1.70 -10.41 -8.58
CA PRO A 31 -3.11 -10.10 -8.77
C PRO A 31 -3.90 -10.54 -7.52
N LEU A 32 -4.95 -9.79 -7.18
CA LEU A 32 -5.87 -10.17 -6.10
C LEU A 32 -6.70 -11.39 -6.53
N GLN A 33 -6.80 -12.38 -5.65
CA GLN A 33 -7.63 -13.58 -5.86
C GLN A 33 -9.06 -13.26 -5.40
N TRP A 34 -9.92 -12.89 -6.36
CA TRP A 34 -11.32 -12.55 -6.10
C TRP A 34 -12.18 -13.81 -5.95
N HIS A 35 -13.05 -13.81 -4.95
CA HIS A 35 -14.08 -14.83 -4.73
C HIS A 35 -15.46 -14.17 -4.86
N ASP A 36 -16.27 -14.69 -5.77
CA ASP A 36 -17.64 -14.23 -5.97
C ASP A 36 -18.58 -14.86 -4.93
N GLN A 37 -19.30 -14.01 -4.20
CA GLN A 37 -20.30 -14.38 -3.17
C GLN A 37 -21.73 -14.07 -3.66
N GLY A 38 -21.95 -14.14 -4.98
CA GLY A 38 -23.22 -13.85 -5.66
C GLY A 38 -23.54 -12.37 -5.79
N HIS A 39 -23.71 -11.65 -4.67
CA HIS A 39 -24.07 -10.23 -4.67
C HIS A 39 -22.87 -9.28 -4.47
N TYR A 40 -21.72 -9.82 -4.07
CA TYR A 40 -20.46 -9.09 -3.93
C TYR A 40 -19.28 -10.00 -4.26
N ARG A 41 -18.10 -9.40 -4.41
CA ARG A 41 -16.83 -10.12 -4.53
C ARG A 41 -15.88 -9.67 -3.45
N GLU A 42 -15.10 -10.59 -2.91
CA GLU A 42 -14.09 -10.30 -1.88
C GLU A 42 -12.74 -10.88 -2.28
N ALA A 43 -11.67 -10.19 -1.93
CA ALA A 43 -10.30 -10.68 -2.10
C ALA A 43 -9.49 -10.36 -0.85
N ARG A 44 -8.66 -11.31 -0.42
CA ARG A 44 -7.64 -11.02 0.61
C ARG A 44 -6.56 -10.15 -0.02
N LEU A 45 -6.14 -9.10 0.70
CA LEU A 45 -5.00 -8.29 0.28
C LEU A 45 -3.74 -9.17 0.22
N ASN A 46 -2.97 -9.05 -0.85
CA ASN A 46 -1.68 -9.72 -0.95
C ASN A 46 -0.74 -9.17 0.13
N GLN A 47 -0.08 -10.05 0.88
CA GLN A 47 0.93 -9.61 1.84
C GLN A 47 2.04 -8.84 1.09
N PRO A 48 2.40 -7.64 1.55
CA PRO A 48 3.52 -6.90 0.96
C PRO A 48 4.79 -7.77 1.03
N LEU A 49 5.53 -7.82 -0.06
CA LEU A 49 6.80 -8.55 -0.09
C LEU A 49 7.80 -7.83 0.83
N GLY A 50 8.23 -8.51 1.90
CA GLY A 50 9.31 -8.05 2.78
C GLY A 50 8.93 -7.00 3.82
N GLN A 51 7.63 -6.74 4.04
CA GLN A 51 7.18 -5.91 5.16
C GLN A 51 6.04 -6.58 5.90
N ASP A 52 6.21 -6.67 7.22
CA ASP A 52 5.10 -6.98 8.12
C ASP A 52 4.02 -5.89 7.96
N PRO A 53 2.74 -6.21 8.22
CA PRO A 53 1.69 -5.21 8.25
C PRO A 53 2.13 -4.03 9.14
N GLY A 54 2.26 -2.83 8.58
CA GLY A 54 2.66 -1.63 9.33
C GLY A 54 1.65 -1.21 10.40
N LEU A 55 0.53 -1.93 10.52
CA LEU A 55 -0.52 -1.77 11.51
C LEU A 55 -0.92 -3.16 12.05
N SER A 56 -1.09 -3.26 13.36
CA SER A 56 -1.66 -4.43 14.02
C SER A 56 -3.06 -4.10 14.54
N LEU A 57 -4.02 -4.99 14.31
CA LEU A 57 -5.36 -4.85 14.86
C LEU A 57 -5.30 -5.09 16.38
N LEU A 58 -5.71 -4.09 17.16
CA LEU A 58 -5.81 -4.20 18.61
C LEU A 58 -7.28 -4.44 19.02
N PRO A 59 -7.54 -5.32 20.02
CA PRO A 59 -8.88 -5.49 20.57
C PRO A 59 -9.42 -4.19 21.17
N ALA A 60 -10.74 -3.96 21.09
CA ALA A 60 -11.37 -2.77 21.65
C ALA A 60 -11.20 -2.67 23.18
N GLU A 61 -11.06 -3.81 23.85
CA GLU A 61 -10.79 -3.91 25.29
C GLU A 61 -9.40 -3.37 25.66
N VAL A 62 -8.45 -3.42 24.71
CA VAL A 62 -7.09 -2.90 24.90
C VAL A 62 -7.03 -1.41 24.59
N THR A 63 -7.75 -0.95 23.54
CA THR A 63 -7.72 0.46 23.12
C THR A 63 -8.74 1.35 23.83
N GLY A 64 -9.78 0.77 24.41
CA GLY A 64 -10.95 1.51 24.91
C GLY A 64 -11.84 2.09 23.80
N VAL A 65 -11.52 1.84 22.53
CA VAL A 65 -12.22 2.41 21.37
C VAL A 65 -13.00 1.32 20.65
N ALA A 66 -14.33 1.37 20.79
CA ALA A 66 -15.25 0.53 20.03
C ALA A 66 -15.92 1.36 18.93
N PHE A 67 -15.72 0.98 17.67
CA PHE A 67 -16.34 1.64 16.52
C PHE A 67 -17.06 0.62 15.62
N THR A 68 -18.26 0.97 15.18
CA THR A 68 -19.02 0.18 14.18
C THR A 68 -19.77 1.12 13.27
N ASN A 69 -19.38 1.16 11.99
CA ASN A 69 -20.11 1.94 10.99
C ASN A 69 -21.37 1.19 10.54
N ARG A 70 -22.53 1.49 11.14
CA ARG A 70 -23.80 0.85 10.80
C ARG A 70 -24.52 1.59 9.67
N LEU A 71 -24.46 1.04 8.47
CA LEU A 71 -25.06 1.63 7.28
C LEU A 71 -26.54 1.22 7.14
N ALA A 72 -27.47 2.17 7.23
CA ALA A 72 -28.88 1.94 6.93
C ALA A 72 -29.17 2.18 5.45
N ARG A 73 -29.81 1.21 4.76
CA ARG A 73 -30.12 1.26 3.32
C ARG A 73 -30.90 2.53 2.91
N ALA A 74 -31.77 3.04 3.78
CA ALA A 74 -32.55 4.26 3.54
C ALA A 74 -31.72 5.55 3.47
N ARG A 75 -30.44 5.53 3.91
CA ARG A 75 -29.55 6.70 3.92
C ARG A 75 -28.55 6.74 2.76
N MET A 76 -28.66 5.82 1.80
CA MET A 76 -27.80 5.76 0.60
C MET A 76 -27.91 6.98 -0.33
N VAL A 77 -28.83 7.90 -0.07
CA VAL A 77 -28.97 9.18 -0.80
C VAL A 77 -27.87 10.19 -0.40
N ASN A 78 -27.22 10.00 0.76
CA ASN A 78 -26.11 10.85 1.21
C ASN A 78 -24.77 10.26 0.76
N ALA A 79 -24.04 10.96 -0.11
CA ALA A 79 -22.73 10.54 -0.61
C ALA A 79 -21.68 10.34 0.51
N ASN A 80 -21.80 11.06 1.63
CA ASN A 80 -20.93 10.85 2.81
C ASN A 80 -21.09 9.48 3.47
N LEU A 81 -22.17 8.75 3.19
CA LEU A 81 -22.34 7.36 3.66
C LEU A 81 -21.35 6.40 2.97
N LEU A 82 -20.96 6.70 1.73
CA LEU A 82 -20.07 5.89 0.89
C LEU A 82 -18.61 6.34 0.95
N ASN A 83 -18.35 7.59 1.37
CA ASN A 83 -17.00 8.12 1.55
C ASN A 83 -16.30 7.56 2.81
N GLY A 84 -17.05 6.96 3.72
CA GLY A 84 -16.57 6.47 5.01
C GLY A 84 -16.56 7.57 6.08
N SER A 85 -16.96 7.22 7.30
CA SER A 85 -16.64 8.00 8.49
C SER A 85 -15.45 7.31 9.17
N GLY A 86 -14.27 7.88 9.04
CA GLY A 86 -13.09 7.43 9.76
C GLY A 86 -12.82 8.35 10.94
N VAL A 87 -12.29 7.80 12.02
CA VAL A 87 -11.55 8.59 13.01
C VAL A 87 -10.09 8.19 12.87
N ALA A 88 -9.21 9.17 12.71
CA ALA A 88 -7.77 8.96 12.86
C ALA A 88 -7.34 9.49 14.23
N ALA A 89 -6.46 8.75 14.90
CA ALA A 89 -5.93 9.10 16.21
C ALA A 89 -4.40 9.08 16.18
N GLY A 90 -3.76 10.11 16.73
CA GLY A 90 -2.30 10.20 16.84
C GLY A 90 -1.85 11.56 17.36
N ASP A 91 -0.67 11.64 17.97
CA ASP A 91 -0.04 12.91 18.37
C ASP A 91 0.61 13.54 17.13
N VAL A 92 -0.08 14.49 16.50
CA VAL A 92 0.32 15.10 15.23
C VAL A 92 1.16 16.36 15.47
N ASP A 93 0.88 17.10 16.54
CA ASP A 93 1.59 18.34 16.85
C ASP A 93 2.77 18.17 17.84
N GLY A 94 2.91 16.98 18.45
CA GLY A 94 4.03 16.60 19.29
C GLY A 94 3.91 17.07 20.74
N ASP A 95 2.70 17.37 21.22
CA ASP A 95 2.47 17.84 22.58
C ASP A 95 2.38 16.69 23.63
N GLY A 96 2.42 15.44 23.16
CA GLY A 96 2.32 14.24 23.99
C GLY A 96 0.89 13.83 24.32
N LEU A 97 -0.12 14.50 23.77
CA LEU A 97 -1.53 14.10 23.81
C LEU A 97 -1.94 13.47 22.47
N CYS A 98 -2.94 12.60 22.51
CA CYS A 98 -3.46 11.99 21.29
C CYS A 98 -4.49 12.92 20.64
N ASP A 99 -4.26 13.33 19.40
CA ASP A 99 -5.23 14.07 18.60
C ASP A 99 -6.25 13.12 17.96
N LEU A 100 -7.44 13.65 17.66
CA LEU A 100 -8.50 12.95 16.95
C LEU A 100 -8.94 13.77 15.73
N TYR A 101 -8.95 13.13 14.55
CA TYR A 101 -9.39 13.71 13.28
C TYR A 101 -10.60 12.94 12.73
N LEU A 102 -11.59 13.67 12.20
CA LEU A 102 -12.90 13.19 11.75
C LEU A 102 -13.16 13.58 10.28
#